data_AF-A0A0U1P0H7-F1
#
_entry.id   AF-A0A0U1P0H7-F1
#
_cell.length_a   1.000
_cell.length_b   1.000
_cell.length_c   1.000
_cell.angle_alpha   90.00
_cell.angle_beta   90.00
_cell.angle_gamma   90.00
#
_symmetry.space_group_name_H-M   'P 1'
#
loop_
_entity.id
_entity.type
_entity.pdbx_description
1 polymer ?
#
loop_
_entity_poly.entity_id
_entity_poly.type
_entity_poly.pdbx_seq_one_letter_code
_entity_poly.pdbx_strand_id
1 'polypeptide(L)'
;MPTPIPYININIFMIKINSFENASAVNIGQNLLAEWHNSDKKNQGYGQNMGDHSDYVGNKHFVDDRDLIDSASSFDSIPSKNELGNC
;
A
#
# COMPACT_ATOMS: atom_id res chain seq x y z
N MET A 1 19.22 27.73 -24.04
CA MET A 1 18.65 28.36 -22.83
C MET A 1 18.03 27.26 -21.99
N PRO A 2 18.53 26.93 -20.79
CA PRO A 2 17.82 26.02 -19.91
C PRO A 2 16.47 26.68 -19.55
N THR A 3 15.38 25.96 -19.75
CA THR A 3 14.04 26.42 -19.37
C THR A 3 13.98 26.61 -17.85
N PRO A 4 13.35 27.68 -17.33
CA PRO A 4 13.19 27.84 -15.89
C PRO A 4 12.37 26.67 -15.37
N ILE A 5 12.96 25.87 -14.48
CA ILE A 5 12.20 24.91 -13.68
C ILE A 5 11.22 25.70 -12.83
N PRO A 6 9.90 25.45 -12.93
CA PRO A 6 8.92 26.21 -12.15
C PRO A 6 9.18 25.97 -10.66
N TYR A 7 9.32 27.04 -9.90
CA TYR A 7 9.38 26.97 -8.44
C TYR A 7 8.03 26.49 -7.91
N ILE A 8 7.96 25.25 -7.44
CA ILE A 8 6.76 24.72 -6.80
C ILE A 8 6.85 25.07 -5.32
N ASN A 9 6.19 26.16 -4.93
CA ASN A 9 6.07 26.52 -3.52
C ASN A 9 4.82 25.82 -2.94
N ILE A 10 5.04 24.87 -2.03
CA ILE A 10 3.96 24.12 -1.37
C ILE A 10 3.97 24.48 0.12
N ASN A 11 3.11 25.41 0.52
CA ASN A 11 2.94 25.74 1.93
C ASN A 11 1.83 24.89 2.51
N ILE A 12 2.16 24.09 3.52
CA ILE A 12 1.21 23.20 4.19
C ILE A 12 1.09 23.67 5.64
N PHE A 13 -0.06 24.23 5.98
CA PHE A 13 -0.32 24.74 7.32
C PHE A 13 -0.49 23.60 8.34
N MET A 14 -1.19 22.52 7.99
CA MET A 14 -1.28 21.31 8.82
C MET A 14 -1.70 20.10 7.97
N ILE A 15 -1.10 18.94 8.25
CA ILE A 15 -1.62 17.63 7.86
C ILE A 15 -1.85 16.85 9.14
N LYS A 16 -3.10 16.43 9.40
CA LYS A 16 -3.43 15.54 10.51
C LYS A 16 -3.91 14.22 9.94
N ILE A 17 -3.16 13.17 10.22
CA ILE A 17 -3.49 11.80 9.80
C ILE A 17 -3.67 11.00 11.07
N ASN A 18 -4.89 10.50 11.28
CA ASN A 18 -5.26 9.81 12.50
C ASN A 18 -4.79 8.35 12.49
N SER A 19 -4.80 7.72 11.32
CA SER A 19 -4.17 6.42 11.08
C SER A 19 -3.83 6.28 9.60
N PHE A 20 -2.74 5.57 9.32
CA PHE A 20 -2.47 4.99 8.01
C PHE A 20 -2.64 3.49 8.14
N GLU A 21 -3.33 2.90 7.18
CA GLU A 21 -3.46 1.46 7.11
C GLU A 21 -2.57 0.91 6.01
N ASN A 22 -2.66 -0.39 5.81
CA ASN A 22 -1.83 -1.07 4.86
C ASN A 22 -2.03 -0.51 3.42
N ALA A 23 -0.96 -0.43 2.63
CA ALA A 23 -0.91 0.18 1.29
C ALA A 23 -1.15 1.71 1.26
N SER A 24 -0.88 2.43 2.36
CA SER A 24 -1.07 3.89 2.37
C SER A 24 0.21 4.66 2.01
N ALA A 25 0.08 5.73 1.23
CA ALA A 25 1.13 6.72 1.03
C ALA A 25 0.54 8.13 0.87
N VAL A 26 1.32 9.13 1.25
CA VAL A 26 1.01 10.55 1.01
C VAL A 26 2.20 11.17 0.29
N ASN A 27 1.95 11.58 -0.95
CA ASN A 27 2.98 12.14 -1.83
C ASN A 27 2.63 13.57 -2.19
N ILE A 28 3.59 14.48 -2.08
CA ILE A 28 3.43 15.91 -2.31
C ILE A 28 4.53 16.40 -3.26
N GLY A 29 4.18 17.21 -4.25
CA GLY A 29 5.09 17.73 -5.28
C GLY A 29 5.08 16.91 -6.57
N GLN A 30 6.06 17.13 -7.45
CA GLN A 30 6.25 16.32 -8.65
C GLN A 30 6.85 14.97 -8.25
N ASN A 31 6.00 13.95 -8.10
CA ASN A 31 6.39 12.60 -7.72
C ASN A 31 5.83 11.60 -8.74
N LEU A 32 6.70 10.75 -9.30
CA LEU A 32 6.30 9.59 -10.07
C LEU A 32 6.31 8.38 -9.14
N LEU A 33 5.13 7.87 -8.83
CA LEU A 33 4.98 6.68 -8.00
C LEU A 33 4.94 5.43 -8.88
N ALA A 34 6.07 5.15 -9.52
CA ALA A 34 6.24 3.96 -10.35
C ALA A 34 6.43 2.71 -9.46
N GLU A 35 5.95 1.57 -9.95
CA GLU A 35 6.18 0.25 -9.35
C GLU A 35 5.72 0.14 -7.89
N TRP A 36 4.69 0.89 -7.51
CA TRP A 36 4.07 0.70 -6.20
C TRP A 36 3.19 -0.53 -6.21
N HIS A 37 3.63 -1.52 -5.44
CA HIS A 37 2.95 -2.78 -5.25
C HIS A 37 2.66 -3.00 -3.78
N ASN A 38 1.46 -3.49 -3.49
CA ASN A 38 1.09 -3.91 -2.15
C ASN A 38 0.37 -5.25 -2.24
N SER A 39 0.83 -6.23 -1.47
CA SER A 39 0.22 -7.54 -1.34
C SER A 39 -0.04 -7.83 0.14
N ASP A 40 -1.30 -8.06 0.48
CA ASP A 40 -1.71 -8.36 1.85
C ASP A 40 -2.64 -9.55 1.90
N LYS A 41 -2.33 -10.46 2.82
CA LYS A 41 -3.30 -11.40 3.35
C LYS A 41 -3.64 -11.04 4.78
N LYS A 42 -4.92 -11.15 5.11
CA LYS A 42 -5.36 -11.15 6.50
C LYS A 42 -6.25 -12.37 6.71
N ASN A 43 -5.78 -13.25 7.58
CA ASN A 43 -6.55 -14.42 8.00
C ASN A 43 -6.86 -14.27 9.49
N GLN A 44 -8.00 -13.68 9.81
CA GLN A 44 -8.39 -13.36 11.18
C GLN A 44 -9.79 -13.90 11.48
N GLY A 45 -9.92 -14.59 12.61
CA GLY A 45 -11.20 -15.18 13.05
C GLY A 45 -12.08 -14.20 13.78
N TYR A 46 -11.51 -13.05 14.04
CA TYR A 46 -12.13 -11.94 14.69
C TYR A 46 -11.51 -10.65 14.14
N GLY A 47 -12.30 -9.58 14.04
CA GLY A 47 -11.91 -8.32 13.42
C GLY A 47 -11.05 -7.42 14.31
N GLN A 48 -10.98 -6.13 13.93
CA GLN A 48 -10.33 -5.10 14.75
C GLN A 48 -11.34 -4.53 15.76
N ASN A 49 -10.97 -4.52 17.04
CA ASN A 49 -11.72 -3.83 18.10
C ASN A 49 -11.00 -2.56 18.49
N MET A 50 -11.64 -1.43 18.24
CA MET A 50 -11.06 -0.14 18.57
C MET A 50 -12.13 0.76 19.18
N GLY A 51 -11.73 1.55 20.19
CA GLY A 51 -12.59 2.45 20.94
C GLY A 51 -12.87 1.96 22.37
N ASP A 52 -13.31 2.89 23.21
CA ASP A 52 -13.66 2.61 24.61
C ASP A 52 -14.95 1.79 24.67
N HIS A 53 -15.04 0.83 25.61
CA HIS A 53 -16.15 -0.14 25.76
C HIS A 53 -16.26 -1.19 24.64
N SER A 54 -15.13 -1.65 24.10
CA SER A 54 -15.06 -2.70 23.09
C SER A 54 -14.92 -4.11 23.70
N ASP A 55 -15.78 -4.45 24.67
CA ASP A 55 -15.73 -5.71 25.40
C ASP A 55 -16.39 -6.87 24.65
N TYR A 56 -15.74 -8.04 24.69
CA TYR A 56 -16.26 -9.29 24.12
C TYR A 56 -16.55 -10.27 25.24
N VAL A 57 -17.75 -10.86 25.22
CA VAL A 57 -18.15 -11.89 26.17
C VAL A 57 -18.67 -13.10 25.41
N GLY A 58 -18.06 -14.27 25.65
CA GLY A 58 -18.52 -15.56 25.12
C GLY A 58 -18.17 -15.83 23.65
N ASN A 59 -17.17 -15.16 23.08
CA ASN A 59 -16.82 -15.32 21.68
C ASN A 59 -15.95 -16.58 21.46
N LYS A 60 -16.32 -17.40 20.46
CA LYS A 60 -15.53 -18.55 19.99
C LYS A 60 -15.26 -18.38 18.51
N HIS A 61 -13.99 -18.26 18.13
CA HIS A 61 -13.57 -18.09 16.75
C HIS A 61 -12.74 -19.27 16.29
N PHE A 62 -12.94 -19.64 15.03
CA PHE A 62 -12.17 -20.67 14.36
C PHE A 62 -11.88 -20.18 12.96
N VAL A 63 -10.61 -20.25 12.56
CA VAL A 63 -10.14 -19.84 11.24
C VAL A 63 -9.43 -21.03 10.65
N ASP A 64 -9.95 -21.50 9.54
CA ASP A 64 -9.41 -22.64 8.82
C ASP A 64 -9.06 -22.17 7.43
N ASP A 65 -7.78 -21.89 7.24
CA ASP A 65 -7.21 -21.42 5.99
C ASP A 65 -6.32 -22.52 5.44
N ARG A 66 -6.91 -23.36 4.58
CA ARG A 66 -6.30 -24.58 4.04
C ARG A 66 -5.92 -24.40 2.58
N ASP A 67 -5.12 -23.39 2.29
CA ASP A 67 -4.42 -23.26 1.02
C ASP A 67 -3.02 -23.90 1.09
N LEU A 68 -2.54 -24.46 -0.03
CA LEU A 68 -1.18 -25.02 -0.15
C LEU A 68 -0.15 -23.90 -0.43
N ILE A 69 -0.59 -22.82 -1.06
CA ILE A 69 0.19 -21.62 -1.36
C ILE A 69 -0.62 -20.42 -0.89
N ASP A 70 -0.05 -19.70 0.05
CA ASP A 70 -0.61 -18.51 0.68
C ASP A 70 -0.12 -17.25 -0.06
N SER A 71 -1.05 -16.38 -0.50
CA SER A 71 -0.79 -15.02 -1.02
C SER A 71 0.42 -14.86 -1.95
N ALA A 72 0.48 -15.68 -2.99
CA ALA A 72 1.45 -15.51 -4.05
C ALA A 72 1.20 -14.20 -4.81
N SER A 73 2.14 -13.25 -4.71
CA SER A 73 2.14 -12.01 -5.49
C SER A 73 3.40 -11.93 -6.34
N SER A 74 3.24 -11.76 -7.66
CA SER A 74 4.34 -11.39 -8.57
C SER A 74 4.09 -9.99 -9.12
N PHE A 75 5.15 -9.22 -9.25
CA PHE A 75 5.14 -7.85 -9.77
C PHE A 75 6.21 -7.71 -10.86
N ASP A 76 6.04 -8.46 -11.95
CA ASP A 76 6.95 -8.43 -13.09
C ASP A 76 6.65 -7.21 -13.98
N SER A 77 7.60 -6.29 -14.10
CA SER A 77 7.59 -5.26 -15.15
C SER A 77 8.12 -5.87 -16.46
N ILE A 78 7.32 -5.87 -17.53
CA ILE A 78 7.82 -6.27 -18.87
C ILE A 78 8.96 -5.32 -19.25
N PRO A 79 10.21 -5.81 -19.52
CA PRO A 79 11.25 -4.94 -20.05
C PRO A 79 10.79 -4.39 -21.39
N SER A 80 10.83 -3.06 -21.54
CA SER A 80 10.43 -2.41 -22.79
C SER A 80 11.22 -3.03 -23.95
N LYS A 81 10.55 -3.32 -25.07
CA LYS A 81 11.08 -4.06 -26.24
C LYS A 81 12.32 -3.44 -26.92
N ASN A 82 12.91 -2.39 -26.38
CA ASN A 82 14.07 -1.71 -26.94
C ASN A 82 15.41 -2.37 -26.58
N GLU A 83 15.44 -3.43 -25.76
CA GLU A 83 16.65 -4.21 -25.47
C GLU A 83 16.72 -5.57 -26.20
N LEU A 84 15.69 -5.92 -27.00
CA LEU A 84 15.75 -7.09 -27.89
C LEU A 84 16.38 -6.70 -29.24
N GLY A 85 17.58 -6.14 -29.16
CA GLY A 85 18.49 -5.97 -30.29
C GLY A 85 19.52 -7.09 -30.28
N ASN A 86 19.51 -7.91 -31.34
CA ASN A 86 20.47 -8.97 -31.69
C ASN A 86 20.42 -10.26 -30.86
N CYS A 87 19.56 -11.18 -31.31
CA CYS A 87 19.95 -12.56 -31.60
C CYS A 87 19.44 -12.91 -33.00
#